data_AF-A0AAU1RX03-F1
#
_entry.id   AF-A0AAU1RX03-F1
#
_cell.length_a   1.000
_cell.length_b   1.000
_cell.length_c   1.000
_cell.angle_alpha   90.00
_cell.angle_beta   90.00
_cell.angle_gamma   90.00
#
_symmetry.space_group_name_H-M   'P 1'
#
loop_
_entity.id
_entity.type
_entity.pdbx_description
1 polymer ?
#
loop_
_entity_poly.entity_id
_entity_poly.type
_entity_poly.pdbx_seq_one_letter_code
_entity_poly.pdbx_strand_id
1 'polypeptide(L)' 'MAHITVTVDLVTWDSFEQPHRTTRDYTAFGPFHFDRHRYDDAVQALSSVIDSGDT' A
#
# COMPACT_ATOMS: atom_id res chain seq x y z
N MET A 1 -5.11 -3.11 8.12
CA MET A 1 -4.68 -1.77 7.67
C MET A 1 -3.17 -1.72 7.65
N ALA A 2 -2.63 -0.83 6.84
CA ALA A 2 -1.22 -0.49 6.79
C ALA A 2 -1.12 1.03 6.88
N HIS A 3 -0.07 1.52 7.52
CA HIS A 3 0.29 2.92 7.47
C HIS A 3 1.06 3.17 6.17
N ILE A 4 0.70 4.24 5.45
CA ILE A 4 1.33 4.59 4.16
C ILE A 4 1.93 5.98 4.29
N THR A 5 3.25 6.06 4.18
CA THR A 5 3.99 7.32 4.12
C THR A 5 4.49 7.55 2.71
N VAL A 6 4.29 8.76 2.21
CA VAL A 6 4.66 9.16 0.85
C VAL A 6 5.62 10.33 0.92
N THR A 7 6.78 10.19 0.28
CA THR A 7 7.77 11.25 0.09
C THR A 7 7.95 11.56 -1.40
N VAL A 8 8.91 12.43 -1.73
CA VAL A 8 9.21 12.80 -3.13
C VAL A 8 9.66 11.59 -3.94
N ASP A 9 10.52 10.74 -3.37
CA ASP A 9 11.16 9.64 -4.10
C ASP A 9 10.67 8.25 -3.68
N LEU A 10 10.02 8.16 -2.51
CA LEU A 10 9.70 6.87 -1.89
C LEU A 10 8.30 6.81 -1.30
N VAL A 11 7.62 5.69 -1.53
CA VAL A 11 6.41 5.27 -0.81
C VAL A 11 6.76 4.11 0.11
N THR A 12 6.38 4.23 1.38
CA THR A 12 6.62 3.21 2.41
C THR A 12 5.30 2.70 2.96
N TRP A 13 5.14 1.40 3.01
CA TRP A 13 4.03 0.73 3.69
C TRP A 13 4.57 0.00 4.91
N ASP A 14 4.03 0.34 6.09
CA ASP A 14 4.48 -0.18 7.37
C ASP A 14 3.31 -0.33 8.36
N SER A 15 3.62 -0.67 9.62
CA SER A 15 2.66 -0.75 10.73
C SER A 15 1.40 -1.55 10.37
N PHE A 16 1.62 -2.77 9.87
CA PHE A 16 0.54 -3.65 9.46
C PHE A 16 -0.25 -4.12 10.66
N GLU A 17 -1.58 -4.06 10.55
CA GLU A 17 -2.51 -4.52 11.57
C GLU A 17 -3.74 -5.17 10.93
N GLN A 18 -4.38 -6.12 11.62
CA GLN A 18 -5.67 -6.67 11.21
C GLN A 18 -6.69 -6.48 12.34
N PRO A 19 -7.74 -5.64 12.16
CA PRO A 19 -8.71 -5.33 13.20
C PRO A 19 -9.44 -6.55 13.80
N HIS A 20 -9.55 -7.63 13.04
CA HIS A 20 -10.19 -8.88 13.46
C HIS A 20 -9.22 -9.93 14.01
N ARG A 21 -7.91 -9.66 14.01
CA ARG A 21 -6.85 -10.55 14.51
C ARG A 21 -5.83 -9.77 15.34
N THR A 22 -6.32 -9.10 16.37
CA THR A 22 -5.55 -8.17 17.22
C THR A 22 -4.43 -8.83 18.03
N THR A 23 -4.47 -10.15 18.23
CA THR A 23 -3.43 -10.89 18.97
C THR A 23 -2.26 -11.34 18.11
N ARG A 24 -2.34 -11.18 16.79
CA ARG A 24 -1.29 -11.62 15.88
C ARG A 24 -0.23 -10.54 15.73
N ASP A 25 1.02 -10.93 15.91
CA ASP A 25 2.15 -10.04 15.69
C ASP A 25 2.45 -9.91 14.19
N TYR A 26 2.38 -8.67 13.70
CA TYR A 26 2.67 -8.29 12.32
C TYR A 26 3.96 -7.47 12.19
N THR A 27 4.74 -7.32 13.26
CA THR A 27 5.99 -6.53 13.25
C THR A 27 7.05 -7.09 12.30
N ALA A 28 6.99 -8.38 11.99
CA ALA A 28 7.86 -9.02 11.00
C ALA A 28 7.45 -8.71 9.54
N PHE A 29 6.31 -8.06 9.32
CA PHE A 29 5.87 -7.63 7.98
C PHE A 29 6.34 -6.21 7.68
N GLY A 30 7.19 -6.10 6.67
CA GLY A 30 7.67 -4.82 6.17
C GLY A 30 8.74 -4.16 7.06
N PRO A 31 9.10 -2.90 6.77
CA PRO A 31 8.48 -2.01 5.79
C PRO A 31 8.69 -2.46 4.33
N PHE A 32 7.69 -2.23 3.49
CA PHE A 32 7.82 -2.36 2.03
C PHE A 32 8.05 -0.98 1.42
N HIS A 33 9.08 -0.88 0.58
CA HIS A 33 9.52 0.35 -0.04
C HIS A 33 9.30 0.30 -1.55
N PHE A 34 8.75 1.37 -2.10
CA PHE A 34 8.50 1.52 -3.52
C PHE A 34 9.07 2.84 -4.02
N ASP A 35 9.70 2.81 -5.19
CA ASP A 35 10.00 4.02 -5.95
C ASP A 35 8.71 4.80 -6.22
N ARG A 36 8.73 6.12 -5.97
CA ARG A 36 7.51 6.94 -6.02
C ARG A 36 6.88 6.95 -7.40
N HIS A 37 7.67 7.14 -8.45
CA HIS A 37 7.14 7.25 -9.81
C HIS A 37 6.50 5.94 -10.25
N ARG A 38 7.16 4.81 -10.00
CA ARG A 38 6.61 3.50 -10.35
C ARG A 38 5.36 3.15 -9.55
N TYR A 39 5.30 3.56 -8.29
CA TYR A 39 4.12 3.35 -7.46
C TYR A 39 2.92 4.13 -8.00
N ASP A 40 3.10 5.40 -8.34
CA ASP A 40 2.03 6.25 -8.88
C ASP A 40 1.51 5.71 -10.22
N ASP A 41 2.41 5.29 -11.13
CA ASP A 41 2.04 4.67 -12.41
C ASP A 41 1.21 3.39 -12.19
N ALA A 42 1.63 2.53 -11.25
CA ALA A 42 0.94 1.29 -10.94
C ALA A 42 -0.45 1.53 -10.33
N VAL A 43 -0.57 2.50 -9.42
CA VAL A 43 -1.86 2.88 -8.83
C VAL A 43 -2.78 3.48 -9.89
N GLN A 44 -2.29 4.34 -10.77
CA GLN A 44 -3.08 4.91 -11.86
C GLN A 44 -3.61 3.83 -12.82
N ALA A 45 -2.74 2.89 -13.20
CA ALA A 45 -3.15 1.76 -14.04
C ALA A 45 -4.23 0.91 -13.35
N LEU A 46 -4.08 0.65 -12.04
CA LEU A 46 -5.07 -0.09 -11.26
C LEU A 46 -6.40 0.66 -11.16
N SER A 47 -6.40 1.96 -10.85
CA SER A 47 -7.62 2.78 -10.79
C SER A 47 -8.38 2.76 -12.11
N SER A 48 -7.66 2.87 -13.24
CA SER A 48 -8.27 2.80 -14.57
C SER A 48 -9.00 1.46 -14.82
N VAL A 49 -8.44 0.35 -14.33
CA VAL A 49 -9.07 -0.98 -14.42
C VAL A 49 -10.31 -1.07 -13.54
N ILE A 50 -10.25 -0.55 -12.31
CA ILE A 50 -11.39 -0.56 -11.37
C ILE A 50 -12.54 0.27 -11.95
N ASP A 51 -12.27 1.46 -12.47
CA ASP A 51 -13.27 2.34 -13.08
C ASP A 51 -13.93 1.71 -14.32
N SER A 52 -13.17 0.92 -15.09
CA SER A 52 -13.68 0.24 -16.29
C SER A 52 -14.49 -1.03 -15.99
N GLY A 53 -14.35 -1.59 -14.78
CA GLY A 53 -15.05 -2.82 -14.35
C GLY A 53 -16.40 -2.56 -13.66
N ASP A 54 -16.78 -1.30 -13.46
CA ASP A 54 -18.03 -0.88 -12.81
C ASP A 54 -19.15 -0.55 -13.84
N THR A 55 -19.09 -1.16 -15.04
CA THR A 55 -20.12 -1.12 -16.10
C THR A 55 -20.68 -2.52 -16.35
#